data_AF-A0A7X7BXA0-F1
#
_entry.id   AF-A0A7X7BXA0-F1
#
_cell.length_a   1.000
_cell.length_b   1.000
_cell.length_c   1.000
_cell.angle_alpha   90.00
_cell.angle_beta   90.00
_cell.angle_gamma   90.00
#
_symmetry.space_group_name_H-M   'P 1'
#
loop_
_entity.id
_entity.type
_entity.pdbx_description
1 polymer ?
#
loop_
_entity_poly.entity_id
_entity_poly.type
_entity_poly.pdbx_seq_one_letter_code
_entity_poly.pdbx_strand_id
1 'polypeptide(L)' 'THHSIIEFKGKWYLFHHDSVPSGGKSWLRSVKVVELEYDKDGKIKTIQGTEK' A
#
# COMPACT_ATOMS: atom_id res chain seq x y z
N THR A 1 10.84 -2.81 -0.06
CA THR A 1 9.55 -2.36 0.52
C THR A 1 8.92 -3.56 1.21
N HIS A 2 7.95 -3.37 2.11
CA HIS A 2 7.24 -4.45 2.82
C HIS A 2 5.75 -4.13 2.80
N HIS A 3 4.90 -5.13 2.64
CA HIS A 3 3.46 -4.95 2.53
C HIS A 3 2.67 -6.07 3.21
N SER A 4 1.40 -5.79 3.49
CA SER A 4 0.40 -6.79 3.87
C SER A 4 -0.94 -6.44 3.21
N ILE A 5 -1.72 -7.46 2.87
CA ILE A 5 -3.05 -7.33 2.26
C ILE A 5 -4.06 -7.95 3.22
N ILE A 6 -5.14 -7.24 3.50
CA ILE A 6 -6.19 -7.69 4.42
C ILE A 6 -7.56 -7.24 3.94
N GLU A 7 -8.56 -8.10 4.14
CA GLU A 7 -9.96 -7.75 4.01
C GLU A 7 -10.51 -7.25 5.36
N PHE A 8 -11.17 -6.08 5.33
CA PHE A 8 -11.86 -5.54 6.49
C PHE A 8 -13.21 -4.97 6.07
N LYS A 9 -14.29 -5.49 6.68
CA LYS A 9 -15.68 -5.07 6.40
C LYS A 9 -16.06 -5.12 4.90
N GLY A 10 -15.64 -6.17 4.20
CA GLY A 10 -15.97 -6.38 2.78
C GLY A 10 -15.16 -5.50 1.81
N LYS A 11 -14.11 -4.84 2.28
CA LYS A 11 -13.17 -4.06 1.46
C LYS A 11 -11.76 -4.58 1.64
N TRP A 12 -10.98 -4.56 0.57
CA TRP A 12 -9.58 -4.97 0.58
C TRP A 12 -8.67 -3.77 0.75
N TYR A 13 -7.62 -3.94 1.55
CA TYR A 13 -6.67 -2.89 1.86
C TYR A 13 -5.24 -3.39 1.68
N LEU A 14 -4.42 -2.55 1.06
CA LEU A 14 -2.98 -2.72 0.98
C LEU A 14 -2.31 -1.81 2.01
N PHE A 15 -1.70 -2.41 3.01
CA PHE A 15 -0.85 -1.73 3.97
C PHE A 15 0.60 -1.80 3.48
N HIS A 16 1.27 -0.66 3.43
CA HIS A 16 2.67 -0.57 3.03
C HIS A 16 3.39 0.55 3.80
N HIS A 17 4.66 0.78 3.50
CA HIS A 17 5.42 1.88 4.09
C HIS A 17 6.20 2.69 3.06
N ASP A 18 6.48 3.94 3.39
CA ASP A 18 7.48 4.77 2.73
C ASP A 18 8.28 5.62 3.73
N SER A 19 9.14 6.50 3.21
CA SER A 19 9.96 7.42 4.00
C SER A 19 9.71 8.89 3.62
N VAL A 20 8.55 9.23 3.02
CA VAL A 20 8.27 10.60 2.59
C VAL A 20 8.27 11.57 3.78
N PRO A 21 7.60 11.28 4.92
CA PRO A 21 7.60 12.20 6.06
C PRO A 21 8.98 12.41 6.70
N SER A 22 9.91 11.47 6.49
CA SER A 22 11.26 11.53 7.05
C SER A 22 12.30 12.10 6.06
N GLY A 23 11.86 12.62 4.91
CA GLY A 23 12.76 13.13 3.87
C GLY A 23 13.61 12.03 3.22
N GLY A 24 13.07 10.83 3.10
CA GLY A 24 13.71 9.70 2.43
C GLY A 24 14.64 8.85 3.31
N LYS A 25 14.69 9.07 4.63
CA LYS A 25 15.50 8.27 5.56
C LYS A 25 14.98 6.84 5.66
N SER A 26 15.77 5.87 5.19
CA SER A 26 15.36 4.46 5.06
C SER A 26 15.05 3.76 6.39
N TRP A 27 15.66 4.20 7.49
CA TRP A 27 15.41 3.68 8.84
C TRP A 27 14.20 4.35 9.54
N LEU A 28 13.71 5.48 9.03
CA LEU A 28 12.52 6.16 9.54
C LEU A 28 11.40 6.03 8.51
N ARG A 29 10.60 4.97 8.66
CA ARG A 29 9.52 4.64 7.74
C ARG A 29 8.16 4.91 8.38
N SER A 30 7.20 5.34 7.57
CA SER A 30 5.82 5.60 7.98
C SER A 30 4.88 4.65 7.24
N VAL A 31 3.88 4.14 7.96
CA VAL A 31 2.86 3.24 7.39
C VAL A 31 1.85 4.06 6.58
N LYS A 32 1.43 3.52 5.44
CA LYS A 32 0.35 4.02 4.59
C LYS A 32 -0.61 2.90 4.26
N VAL A 33 -1.85 3.27 3.96
CA VAL A 33 -2.91 2.35 3.55
C VAL A 33 -3.60 2.90 2.32
N VAL A 34 -3.95 2.01 1.41
CA VAL A 34 -4.74 2.30 0.22
C VAL A 34 -5.75 1.17 -0.01
N GLU A 35 -6.92 1.51 -0.54
CA GLU A 35 -7.92 0.52 -0.93
C GLU A 35 -7.39 -0.28 -2.13
N LEU A 36 -7.59 -1.59 -2.09
CA LEU A 36 -7.17 -2.53 -3.13
C LEU A 36 -8.42 -3.06 -3.84
N GLU A 37 -8.37 -3.13 -5.16
CA GLU A 37 -9.46 -3.62 -5.98
C GLU A 37 -9.03 -4.84 -6.80
N TYR A 38 -9.93 -5.82 -6.89
CA TYR A 38 -9.82 -6.93 -7.82
C TYR A 38 -10.63 -6.64 -9.08
N ASP A 39 -10.13 -7.02 -10.25
CA ASP A 39 -10.90 -7.03 -11.48
C ASP A 39 -11.85 -8.24 -11.54
N LYS A 40 -12.70 -8.27 -12.57
CA LYS A 40 -13.67 -9.35 -12.81
C LYS A 40 -13.04 -10.74 -12.99
N ASP A 41 -11.75 -10.79 -13.34
CA ASP A 41 -10.98 -12.01 -13.58
C ASP A 41 -10.15 -12.39 -12.33
N GLY A 42 -10.35 -11.70 -11.20
CA GLY A 42 -9.69 -11.95 -9.92
C GLY A 42 -8.26 -11.41 -9.82
N LYS A 43 -7.81 -10.56 -10.76
CA LYS A 43 -6.49 -9.95 -10.69
C LYS A 43 -6.52 -8.67 -9.86
N ILE A 44 -5.45 -8.41 -9.12
CA ILE A 44 -5.27 -7.17 -8.37
C ILE A 44 -4.99 -6.03 -9.35
N LYS A 45 -5.74 -4.93 -9.26
CA LYS A 45 -5.43 -3.70 -10.00
C LYS A 45 -4.14 -3.09 -9.45
N THR A 46 -3.17 -2.85 -10.34
CA THR A 46 -1.88 -2.26 -9.96
C THR A 46 -2.05 -0.85 -9.40
N ILE A 47 -1.48 -0.60 -8.23
CA ILE A 47 -1.47 0.72 -7.59
C ILE A 47 -0.16 1.42 -7.96
N GLN A 48 -0.24 2.65 -8.47
CA GLN A 48 0.95 3.45 -8.75
C GLN A 48 1.57 3.93 -7.44
N GLY A 49 2.86 3.66 -7.26
CA GLY A 49 3.64 4.18 -6.14
C GLY A 49 3.84 5.69 -6.28
N THR A 50 3.83 6.39 -5.15
CA THR A 50 4.25 7.80 -5.10
C THR A 50 5.77 7.86 -5.15
N GLU A 51 6.31 8.78 -5.97
CA GLU A 51 7.75 9.07 -5.97
C GLU A 51 8.17 9.67 -4.61
N LYS A 52 9.47 9.56 -4.31
CA LYS A 52 10.06 10.04 -3.05
C LYS A 52 10.07 11.55 -2.94
#